data_AF-A0A8J3IXP4-F1
#
_entry.id   AF-A0A8J3IXP4-F1
#
_cell.length_a   1.000
_cell.length_b   1.000
_cell.length_c   1.000
_cell.angle_alpha   90.00
_cell.angle_beta   90.00
_cell.angle_gamma   90.00
#
_symmetry.space_group_name_H-M   'P 1'
#
loop_
_entity.id
_entity.type
_entity.pdbx_description
1 polymer ?
#
loop_
_entity_poly.entity_id
_entity_poly.type
_entity_poly.pdbx_seq_one_letter_code
_entity_poly.pdbx_strand_id
1 'polypeptide(L)'
;MTIYFYHLDEDFGCFSNLFPSEVSIDGKRWPTTEHYFQAQKFAGTAREEEIRQAPIKEAICLGRDRTLPLRPDWEQVKDEVMRRAVLCKFETHTQLREILLATGEEEIVENTKHDYYWGCGQDGSGKNMLGQILGEVRAILRNNRILCYDPYISITKVAKALTSPKRLYIIHLLLKKGEMSVAELAMALSLTEPTVFSHTKILLDADIITVIQRKNSLGIGKMNYYRIKEVPVMIQTFADLDLPSSIHNEG
;
A
#
# COMPACT_ATOMS: atom_id res chain seq x y z
N MET A 1 -13.28 -6.52 12.06
CA MET A 1 -12.53 -6.84 13.29
C MET A 1 -11.43 -5.81 13.54
N THR A 2 -11.45 -5.15 14.69
CA THR A 2 -10.45 -4.15 15.10
C THR A 2 -9.02 -4.71 15.08
N ILE A 3 -8.10 -3.96 14.50
CA ILE A 3 -6.67 -4.27 14.39
C ILE A 3 -5.94 -3.58 15.52
N TYR A 4 -5.32 -4.36 16.40
CA TYR A 4 -4.46 -3.86 17.47
C TYR A 4 -2.99 -4.01 17.08
N PHE A 5 -2.18 -3.01 17.38
CA PHE A 5 -0.73 -3.08 17.22
C PHE A 5 -0.02 -2.46 18.42
N TYR A 6 1.13 -3.04 18.80
CA TYR A 6 1.98 -2.46 19.85
C TYR A 6 3.45 -2.82 19.64
N HIS A 7 3.76 -4.08 19.35
CA HIS A 7 5.14 -4.53 19.18
C HIS A 7 5.61 -4.37 17.73
N LEU A 8 6.90 -4.08 17.55
CA LEU A 8 7.48 -3.79 16.22
C LEU A 8 7.66 -5.03 15.34
N ASP A 9 7.72 -6.20 15.97
CA ASP A 9 7.95 -7.51 15.37
C ASP A 9 6.64 -8.27 15.04
N GLU A 10 5.49 -7.66 15.27
CA GLU A 10 4.16 -8.18 14.91
C GLU A 10 3.74 -7.77 13.48
N ASP A 11 2.70 -8.44 12.95
CA ASP A 11 2.17 -8.23 11.58
C ASP A 11 1.87 -6.75 11.26
N PHE A 12 1.45 -5.98 12.26
CA PHE A 12 1.12 -4.56 12.15
C PHE A 12 2.12 -3.65 12.89
N GLY A 13 3.29 -4.16 13.28
CA GLY A 13 4.34 -3.38 13.95
C GLY A 13 4.82 -2.19 13.12
N CYS A 14 4.67 -2.26 11.79
CA CYS A 14 4.94 -1.15 10.88
C CYS A 14 4.03 0.06 11.08
N PHE A 15 2.92 -0.03 11.82
CA PHE A 15 2.06 1.10 12.16
C PHE A 15 2.64 1.96 13.29
N SER A 16 3.53 1.40 14.11
CA SER A 16 4.23 2.15 15.15
C SER A 16 5.12 3.26 14.57
N ASN A 17 5.16 4.40 15.26
CA ASN A 17 6.07 5.50 14.92
C ASN A 17 7.54 5.19 15.20
N LEU A 18 7.79 4.13 15.98
CA LEU A 18 9.12 3.62 16.28
C LEU A 18 9.67 2.70 15.19
N PHE A 19 8.82 2.27 14.25
CA PHE A 19 9.26 1.38 13.17
C PHE A 19 10.32 2.08 12.30
N PRO A 20 11.46 1.43 11.99
CA PRO A 20 12.52 1.98 11.15
C PRO A 20 12.06 2.21 9.70
N SER A 21 11.56 3.42 9.42
CA SER A 21 11.11 3.85 8.10
C SER A 21 11.55 5.29 7.87
N GLU A 22 12.67 5.46 7.16
CA GLU A 22 13.23 6.79 6.89
C GLU A 22 12.25 7.63 6.06
N VAL A 23 12.04 8.89 6.46
CA VAL A 23 11.19 9.84 5.74
C VAL A 23 11.94 11.14 5.47
N SER A 24 11.60 11.80 4.36
CA SER A 24 12.17 13.09 3.99
C SER A 24 11.12 14.19 4.10
N ILE A 25 11.27 15.07 5.09
CA ILE A 25 10.31 16.12 5.42
C ILE A 25 11.09 17.40 5.70
N ASP A 26 10.64 18.53 5.14
CA ASP A 26 11.28 19.85 5.27
C ASP A 26 12.76 19.86 4.82
N GLY A 27 13.08 19.09 3.78
CA GLY A 27 14.44 18.97 3.25
C GLY A 27 15.41 18.18 4.14
N LYS A 28 14.93 17.58 5.24
CA LYS A 28 15.72 16.76 6.17
C LYS A 28 15.27 15.31 6.11
N ARG A 29 16.23 14.40 6.35
CA ARG A 29 15.97 12.96 6.52
C ARG A 29 15.81 12.61 7.98
N TRP A 30 14.77 11.84 8.28
CA TRP A 30 14.37 11.45 9.62
C TRP A 30 14.35 9.91 9.69
N PRO A 31 15.11 9.29 10.60
CA PRO A 31 15.20 7.84 10.66
C PRO A 31 13.87 7.14 10.94
N THR A 32 12.99 7.77 11.72
CA THR A 32 11.61 7.31 11.98
C THR A 32 10.67 8.50 12.08
N THR A 33 9.35 8.25 12.03
CA THR A 33 8.35 9.30 12.29
C THR A 33 8.42 9.81 13.73
N GLU A 34 8.83 8.98 14.69
CA GLU A 34 9.11 9.42 16.07
C GLU A 34 10.23 10.47 16.14
N HIS A 35 11.32 10.33 15.36
CA HIS A 35 12.39 11.35 15.35
C HIS A 35 11.85 12.71 14.89
N TYR A 36 11.05 12.71 13.83
CA TYR A 36 10.41 13.94 13.34
C TYR A 36 9.50 14.53 14.42
N PHE A 37 8.60 13.73 14.99
CA PHE A 37 7.64 14.19 15.99
C PHE A 37 8.32 14.78 17.24
N GLN A 38 9.33 14.09 17.77
CA GLN A 38 10.07 14.56 18.93
C GLN A 38 10.89 15.82 18.63
N ALA A 39 11.51 15.91 17.45
CA ALA A 39 12.30 17.08 17.07
C ALA A 39 11.43 18.32 16.85
N GLN A 40 10.22 18.15 16.30
CA GLN A 40 9.33 19.28 15.99
C GLN A 40 8.73 19.97 17.21
N LYS A 41 8.87 19.37 18.40
CA LYS A 41 8.65 20.06 19.67
C LYS A 41 9.58 21.25 19.87
N PHE A 42 10.77 21.19 19.27
CA PHE A 42 11.87 22.15 19.41
C PHE A 42 12.27 22.74 18.06
N ALA A 43 11.34 22.79 17.11
CA ALA A 43 11.56 23.28 15.75
C ALA A 43 12.30 24.63 15.74
N GLY A 44 13.35 24.74 14.92
CA GLY A 44 14.16 25.95 14.79
C GLY A 44 15.23 26.15 15.87
N THR A 45 15.40 25.19 16.79
CA THR A 45 16.46 25.21 17.81
C THR A 45 17.54 24.14 17.53
N ALA A 46 18.69 24.24 18.21
CA ALA A 46 19.74 23.20 18.11
C ALA A 46 19.25 21.80 18.53
N ARG A 47 18.28 21.74 19.46
CA ARG A 47 17.69 20.50 19.98
C ARG A 47 16.98 19.69 18.90
N GLU A 48 16.43 20.33 17.88
CA GLU A 48 15.79 19.66 16.74
C GLU A 48 16.80 18.75 16.02
N GLU A 49 18.01 19.25 15.78
CA GLU A 49 19.06 18.52 15.06
C GLU A 49 19.70 17.45 15.96
N GLU A 50 19.88 17.72 17.26
CA GLU A 50 20.31 16.72 18.25
C GLU A 50 19.38 15.51 18.24
N ILE A 51 18.06 15.73 18.30
CA ILE A 51 17.05 14.66 18.29
C ILE A 51 17.10 13.91 16.95
N ARG A 52 17.25 14.61 15.83
CA ARG A 52 17.26 13.99 14.49
C ARG A 52 18.40 12.99 14.29
N GLN A 53 19.56 13.29 14.88
CA GLN A 53 20.80 12.51 14.71
C GLN A 53 21.00 11.47 15.82
N ALA A 54 20.25 11.56 16.91
CA ALA A 54 20.34 10.65 18.03
C ALA A 54 19.80 9.25 17.67
N PRO A 55 20.30 8.18 18.31
CA PRO A 55 19.64 6.88 18.30
C PRO A 55 18.21 6.98 18.85
N ILE A 56 17.28 6.15 18.35
CA ILE A 56 15.84 6.24 18.68
C ILE A 56 15.52 6.37 20.17
N LYS A 57 16.20 5.60 21.04
CA LYS A 57 15.96 5.66 22.49
C LYS A 57 16.34 7.03 23.06
N GLU A 58 17.46 7.58 22.60
CA GLU A 58 17.94 8.89 23.02
C GLU A 58 17.06 10.00 22.44
N ALA A 59 16.67 9.92 21.16
CA ALA A 59 15.73 10.86 20.54
C ALA A 59 14.42 10.99 21.34
N ILE A 60 13.87 9.88 21.84
CA ILE A 60 12.67 9.87 22.71
C ILE A 60 12.96 10.56 24.05
N CYS A 61 14.09 10.25 24.69
CA CYS A 61 14.49 10.88 25.95
C CYS A 61 14.65 12.40 25.79
N LEU A 62 15.41 12.83 24.77
CA LEU A 62 15.67 14.23 24.47
C LEU A 62 14.38 14.99 24.12
N GLY A 63 13.45 14.35 23.40
CA GLY A 63 12.15 14.89 23.00
C GLY A 63 11.11 14.97 24.12
N ARG A 64 11.26 14.16 25.17
CA ARG A 64 10.37 14.13 26.34
C ARG A 64 10.93 14.92 27.53
N ASP A 65 12.13 15.45 27.40
CA ASP A 65 12.74 16.33 28.40
C ASP A 65 11.91 17.60 28.57
N ARG A 66 11.29 17.74 29.75
CA ARG A 66 10.43 18.87 30.11
C ARG A 66 11.19 20.05 30.70
N THR A 67 12.52 19.94 30.83
CA THR A 67 13.35 21.06 31.31
C THR A 67 13.52 22.14 30.24
N LEU A 68 13.35 21.77 28.96
CA LEU A 68 13.36 22.69 27.83
C LEU A 68 11.93 23.06 27.42
N PRO A 69 11.67 24.34 27.08
CA PRO A 69 10.36 24.75 26.62
C PRO A 69 10.05 24.16 25.25
N LEU A 70 8.84 23.59 25.12
CA LEU A 70 8.28 23.23 23.82
C LEU A 70 7.95 24.50 23.03
N ARG A 71 7.78 24.37 21.71
CA ARG A 71 7.20 25.44 20.90
C ARG A 71 5.84 25.89 21.47
N PRO A 72 5.52 27.20 21.45
CA PRO A 72 4.35 27.74 22.14
C PRO A 72 3.00 27.17 21.70
N ASP A 73 2.91 26.73 20.44
CA ASP A 73 1.72 26.21 19.78
C ASP A 73 1.67 24.67 19.74
N TRP A 74 2.52 23.98 20.54
CA TRP A 74 2.69 22.53 20.46
C TRP A 74 1.38 21.75 20.58
N GLU A 75 0.54 22.11 21.55
CA GLU A 75 -0.74 21.41 21.79
C GLU A 75 -1.71 21.55 20.61
N GLN A 76 -1.62 22.64 19.83
CA GLN A 76 -2.44 22.86 18.64
C GLN A 76 -1.90 22.13 17.42
N VAL A 77 -0.58 21.96 17.29
CA VAL A 77 0.05 21.45 16.06
C VAL A 77 0.46 19.98 16.13
N LYS A 78 0.55 19.38 17.32
CA LYS A 78 1.08 18.00 17.49
C LYS A 78 0.36 16.96 16.61
N ASP A 79 -0.95 17.08 16.46
CA ASP A 79 -1.74 16.14 15.63
C ASP A 79 -1.38 16.27 14.15
N GLU A 80 -1.23 17.50 13.65
CA GLU A 80 -0.83 17.75 12.26
C GLU A 80 0.63 17.36 12.00
N VAL A 81 1.52 17.62 12.96
CA VAL A 81 2.92 17.16 12.88
C VAL A 81 2.98 15.63 12.77
N MET A 82 2.19 14.91 13.57
CA MET A 82 2.11 13.46 13.50
C MET A 82 1.51 13.00 12.17
N ARG A 83 0.38 13.57 11.76
CA ARG A 83 -0.29 13.27 10.50
C ARG A 83 0.63 13.40 9.30
N ARG A 84 1.37 14.50 9.24
CA ARG A 84 2.35 14.75 8.18
C ARG A 84 3.45 13.70 8.13
N ALA A 85 3.97 13.29 9.29
CA ALA A 85 5.00 12.26 9.39
C ALA A 85 4.47 10.89 8.93
N VAL A 86 3.29 10.50 9.42
CA VAL A 86 2.62 9.24 9.09
C VAL A 86 2.29 9.20 7.60
N LEU A 87 1.70 10.27 7.05
CA LEU A 87 1.41 10.36 5.62
C LEU A 87 2.69 10.19 4.78
N CYS A 88 3.75 10.94 5.09
CA CYS A 88 5.02 10.84 4.37
C CYS A 88 5.63 9.44 4.42
N LYS A 89 5.53 8.75 5.57
CA LYS A 89 5.97 7.35 5.73
C LYS A 89 5.26 6.43 4.75
N PHE A 90 3.94 6.49 4.69
CA PHE A 90 3.15 5.61 3.82
C PHE A 90 3.14 6.07 2.35
N GLU A 91 3.44 7.34 2.04
CA GLU A 91 3.68 7.77 0.66
C GLU A 91 5.02 7.26 0.13
N THR A 92 6.06 7.34 0.96
CA THR A 92 7.43 6.96 0.61
C THR A 92 7.58 5.43 0.49
N HIS A 93 7.04 4.69 1.45
CA HIS A 93 7.27 3.24 1.55
C HIS A 93 6.10 2.45 0.99
N THR A 94 6.19 2.09 -0.30
CA THR A 94 5.11 1.39 -1.02
C THR A 94 4.67 0.10 -0.35
N GLN A 95 5.57 -0.71 0.22
CA GLN A 95 5.19 -1.94 0.92
C GLN A 95 4.35 -1.65 2.17
N LEU A 96 4.72 -0.63 2.96
CA LEU A 96 3.95 -0.23 4.14
C LEU A 96 2.59 0.33 3.75
N ARG A 97 2.53 1.08 2.65
CA ARG A 97 1.28 1.58 2.07
C ARG A 97 0.30 0.46 1.78
N GLU A 98 0.75 -0.60 1.11
CA GLU A 98 -0.12 -1.72 0.79
C GLU A 98 -0.61 -2.44 2.05
N ILE A 99 0.22 -2.57 3.10
CA ILE A 99 -0.22 -3.10 4.41
C ILE A 99 -1.33 -2.22 5.00
N LEU A 100 -1.15 -0.89 5.01
CA LEU A 100 -2.17 0.03 5.52
C LEU A 100 -3.46 -0.02 4.69
N LEU A 101 -3.38 -0.04 3.36
CA LEU A 101 -4.55 -0.14 2.49
C LEU A 101 -5.28 -1.48 2.63
N ALA A 102 -4.54 -2.58 2.85
CA ALA A 102 -5.09 -3.92 3.01
C ALA A 102 -5.95 -4.06 4.29
N THR A 103 -5.81 -3.15 5.26
CA THR A 103 -6.70 -3.10 6.43
C THR A 103 -8.15 -2.74 6.09
N GLY A 104 -8.45 -2.32 4.86
CA GLY A 104 -9.81 -2.05 4.41
C GLY A 104 -10.45 -0.90 5.19
N GLU A 105 -11.59 -1.16 5.83
CA GLU A 105 -12.29 -0.23 6.72
C GLU A 105 -12.07 -0.53 8.20
N GLU A 106 -11.21 -1.50 8.52
CA GLU A 106 -11.04 -1.94 9.91
C GLU A 106 -10.50 -0.81 10.78
N GLU A 107 -10.99 -0.76 12.01
CA GLU A 107 -10.47 0.17 13.02
C GLU A 107 -9.05 -0.23 13.41
N ILE A 108 -8.15 0.75 13.49
CA ILE A 108 -6.75 0.57 13.84
C ILE A 108 -6.52 1.18 15.21
N VAL A 109 -5.95 0.41 16.15
CA VAL A 109 -5.79 0.81 17.55
C VAL A 109 -4.36 0.56 18.04
N GLU A 110 -3.72 1.62 18.54
CA GLU A 110 -2.43 1.49 19.22
C GLU A 110 -2.66 0.97 20.66
N ASN A 111 -2.26 -0.28 20.90
CA ASN A 111 -2.55 -1.02 22.13
C ASN A 111 -1.52 -0.75 23.25
N THR A 112 -1.36 0.51 23.63
CA THR A 112 -0.48 0.93 24.72
C THR A 112 -1.25 1.14 26.02
N LYS A 113 -0.71 0.62 27.12
CA LYS A 113 -1.32 0.72 28.45
C LYS A 113 -1.15 2.10 29.11
N HIS A 114 -0.20 2.90 28.63
CA HIS A 114 0.26 4.09 29.35
C HIS A 114 -0.01 5.40 28.61
N ASP A 115 -0.35 5.36 27.32
CA ASP A 115 -0.66 6.55 26.53
C ASP A 115 -2.14 6.58 26.17
N TYR A 116 -2.88 7.47 26.86
CA TYR A 116 -4.31 7.69 26.64
C TYR A 116 -4.59 8.74 25.57
N TYR A 117 -3.56 9.37 25.01
CA TYR A 117 -3.74 10.32 23.91
C TYR A 117 -3.52 9.64 22.57
N TRP A 118 -2.33 9.06 22.35
CA TRP A 118 -1.99 8.45 21.07
C TRP A 118 -2.60 7.05 20.90
N GLY A 119 -2.72 6.29 21.98
CA GLY A 119 -3.33 4.96 21.95
C GLY A 119 -4.55 4.81 22.86
N CYS A 120 -4.94 3.55 23.10
CA CYS A 120 -6.19 3.21 23.80
C CYS A 120 -6.08 3.24 25.33
N GLY A 121 -4.89 3.32 25.92
CA GLY A 121 -4.72 3.21 27.37
C GLY A 121 -5.03 1.80 27.89
N GLN A 122 -4.90 1.62 29.21
CA GLN A 122 -5.05 0.31 29.85
C GLN A 122 -6.51 -0.20 29.84
N ASP A 123 -7.48 0.70 29.90
CA ASP A 123 -8.92 0.39 29.97
C ASP A 123 -9.66 0.61 28.64
N GLY A 124 -8.95 1.00 27.58
CA GLY A 124 -9.53 1.28 26.27
C GLY A 124 -10.17 2.67 26.13
N SER A 125 -10.13 3.51 27.17
CA SER A 125 -10.73 4.86 27.16
C SER A 125 -9.86 5.94 26.50
N GLY A 126 -8.64 5.60 26.10
CA GLY A 126 -7.71 6.49 25.42
C GLY A 126 -8.26 6.95 24.06
N LYS A 127 -7.83 8.13 23.63
CA LYS A 127 -8.33 8.76 22.40
C LYS A 127 -7.94 8.01 21.13
N ASN A 128 -6.89 7.18 21.18
CA ASN A 128 -6.37 6.46 20.02
C ASN A 128 -6.11 7.39 18.82
N MET A 129 -5.53 8.58 19.07
CA MET A 129 -5.31 9.58 18.02
C MET A 129 -4.41 9.05 16.91
N LEU A 130 -3.44 8.17 17.20
CA LEU A 130 -2.60 7.57 16.17
C LEU A 130 -3.41 6.66 15.24
N GLY A 131 -4.29 5.84 15.80
CA GLY A 131 -5.21 5.00 15.04
C GLY A 131 -6.13 5.81 14.12
N GLN A 132 -6.68 6.91 14.63
CA GLN A 132 -7.49 7.84 13.83
C GLN A 132 -6.69 8.44 12.67
N ILE A 133 -5.46 8.93 12.94
CA ILE A 133 -4.56 9.45 11.91
C ILE A 133 -4.23 8.40 10.85
N LEU A 134 -3.96 7.15 11.24
CA LEU A 134 -3.73 6.05 10.30
C LEU A 134 -4.94 5.80 9.39
N GLY A 135 -6.15 5.87 9.95
CA GLY A 135 -7.41 5.80 9.19
C GLY A 135 -7.57 6.96 8.20
N GLU A 136 -7.27 8.19 8.62
CA GLU A 136 -7.30 9.36 7.75
C GLU A 136 -6.26 9.27 6.61
N VAL A 137 -5.02 8.88 6.93
CA VAL A 137 -3.96 8.67 5.95
C VAL A 137 -4.32 7.56 4.96
N ARG A 138 -4.94 6.47 5.44
CA ARG A 138 -5.48 5.39 4.58
C ARG A 138 -6.50 5.95 3.58
N ALA A 139 -7.41 6.81 4.01
CA ALA A 139 -8.41 7.44 3.13
C ALA A 139 -7.75 8.36 2.08
N ILE A 140 -6.78 9.19 2.49
CA ILE A 140 -6.01 10.06 1.58
C ILE A 140 -5.30 9.23 0.50
N LEU A 141 -4.57 8.18 0.91
CA LEU A 141 -3.81 7.34 0.00
C LEU A 141 -4.71 6.58 -0.98
N ARG A 142 -5.88 6.13 -0.51
CA ARG A 142 -6.88 5.50 -1.38
C ARG A 142 -7.43 6.49 -2.41
N ASN A 143 -7.75 7.71 -1.99
CA ASN A 143 -8.24 8.77 -2.90
C ASN A 143 -7.17 9.19 -3.91
N ASN A 144 -5.92 9.36 -3.48
CA ASN A 144 -4.81 9.67 -4.39
C ASN A 144 -4.64 8.56 -5.44
N ARG A 145 -4.79 7.29 -5.05
CA ARG A 145 -4.79 6.17 -6.01
C ARG A 145 -5.92 6.28 -7.03
N ILE A 146 -7.10 6.76 -6.64
CA ILE A 146 -8.23 6.97 -7.54
C ILE A 146 -8.02 8.20 -8.44
N LEU A 147 -7.47 9.31 -7.92
CA LEU A 147 -7.25 10.53 -8.71
C LEU A 147 -6.11 10.37 -9.73
N CYS A 148 -5.09 9.57 -9.41
CA CYS A 148 -4.05 9.17 -10.36
C CYS A 148 -4.52 8.10 -11.36
N TYR A 149 -5.68 7.49 -11.09
CA TYR A 149 -6.31 6.52 -11.96
C TYR A 149 -7.25 7.24 -12.92
N ASP A 150 -6.85 7.36 -14.18
CA ASP A 150 -7.78 7.77 -15.23
C ASP A 150 -8.64 6.53 -15.61
N PRO A 151 -9.94 6.50 -15.21
CA PRO A 151 -10.80 5.36 -15.49
C PRO A 151 -10.98 5.16 -16.99
N TYR A 152 -10.95 6.20 -17.80
CA TYR A 152 -11.08 6.09 -19.25
C TYR A 152 -9.82 5.47 -19.87
N ILE A 153 -8.62 5.83 -19.39
CA ILE A 153 -7.38 5.18 -19.84
C ILE A 153 -7.35 3.71 -19.43
N SER A 154 -7.81 3.37 -18.22
CA SER A 154 -7.86 1.97 -17.78
C SER A 154 -8.90 1.16 -18.55
N ILE A 155 -10.12 1.67 -18.72
CA ILE A 155 -11.18 1.04 -19.51
C ILE A 155 -10.72 0.86 -20.96
N THR A 156 -10.09 1.85 -21.57
CA THR A 156 -9.59 1.72 -22.96
C THR A 156 -8.46 0.70 -23.08
N LYS A 157 -7.58 0.57 -22.08
CA LYS A 157 -6.56 -0.49 -22.03
C LYS A 157 -7.19 -1.88 -21.91
N VAL A 158 -8.15 -2.05 -21.00
CA VAL A 158 -8.87 -3.33 -20.82
C VAL A 158 -9.68 -3.67 -22.07
N ALA A 159 -10.45 -2.73 -22.61
CA ALA A 159 -11.20 -2.91 -23.85
C ALA A 159 -10.27 -3.28 -25.01
N LYS A 160 -9.15 -2.56 -25.18
CA LYS A 160 -8.13 -2.90 -26.18
C LYS A 160 -7.57 -4.30 -25.95
N ALA A 161 -7.32 -4.71 -24.71
CA ALA A 161 -6.85 -6.06 -24.42
C ALA A 161 -7.89 -7.14 -24.79
N LEU A 162 -9.17 -6.90 -24.51
CA LEU A 162 -10.25 -7.88 -24.73
C LEU A 162 -10.78 -7.93 -26.17
N THR A 163 -10.53 -6.93 -27.02
CA THR A 163 -11.05 -6.89 -28.41
C THR A 163 -10.37 -7.85 -29.39
N SER A 164 -9.27 -8.52 -29.02
CA SER A 164 -8.62 -9.50 -29.92
C SER A 164 -9.00 -10.93 -29.54
N PRO A 165 -9.47 -11.75 -30.50
CA PRO A 165 -9.76 -13.16 -30.24
C PRO A 165 -8.50 -13.93 -29.83
N LYS A 166 -7.31 -13.54 -30.30
CA LYS A 166 -6.05 -14.17 -29.89
C LYS A 166 -5.71 -13.88 -28.43
N ARG A 167 -5.95 -12.65 -27.96
CA ARG A 167 -5.75 -12.27 -26.55
C ARG A 167 -6.75 -12.96 -25.63
N LEU A 168 -8.03 -13.04 -26.03
CA LEU A 168 -9.04 -13.83 -25.31
C LEU A 168 -8.65 -15.31 -25.21
N TYR A 169 -8.09 -15.88 -26.28
CA TYR A 169 -7.64 -17.26 -26.26
C TYR A 169 -6.41 -17.47 -25.37
N ILE A 170 -5.47 -16.52 -25.31
CA ILE A 170 -4.37 -16.53 -24.33
C ILE A 170 -4.94 -16.53 -22.90
N ILE A 171 -5.90 -15.64 -22.60
CA ILE A 171 -6.57 -15.58 -21.28
C ILE A 171 -7.21 -16.95 -20.96
N HIS A 172 -7.92 -17.55 -21.91
CA HIS A 172 -8.54 -18.87 -21.74
C HIS A 172 -7.52 -19.96 -21.41
N LEU A 173 -6.39 -20.00 -22.13
CA LEU A 173 -5.33 -20.98 -21.88
C LEU A 173 -4.70 -20.80 -20.50
N LEU A 174 -4.45 -19.55 -20.08
CA LEU A 174 -3.92 -19.25 -18.74
C LEU A 174 -4.92 -19.60 -17.63
N LEU A 175 -6.22 -19.37 -17.82
CA LEU A 175 -7.26 -19.84 -16.89
C LEU A 175 -7.29 -21.37 -16.77
N LYS A 176 -7.07 -22.09 -17.88
CA LYS A 176 -7.10 -23.56 -17.92
C LYS A 176 -5.82 -24.21 -17.38
N LYS A 177 -4.65 -23.64 -17.67
CA LYS A 177 -3.33 -24.23 -17.38
C LYS A 177 -2.57 -23.55 -16.23
N GLY A 178 -3.08 -22.43 -15.72
CA GLY A 178 -2.48 -21.65 -14.63
C GLY A 178 -1.34 -20.75 -15.09
N GLU A 179 -0.23 -21.34 -15.50
CA GLU A 179 1.00 -20.64 -15.91
C GLU A 179 1.49 -21.15 -17.27
N MET A 180 1.87 -20.24 -18.17
CA MET A 180 2.47 -20.60 -19.47
C MET A 180 3.56 -19.61 -19.89
N SER A 181 4.63 -20.10 -20.51
CA SER A 181 5.69 -19.31 -21.15
C SER A 181 5.28 -18.81 -22.54
N VAL A 182 6.05 -17.86 -23.10
CA VAL A 182 5.82 -17.35 -24.47
C VAL A 182 5.87 -18.47 -25.50
N ALA A 183 6.83 -19.40 -25.37
CA ALA A 183 7.01 -20.51 -26.30
C ALA A 183 5.81 -21.48 -26.28
N GLU A 184 5.29 -21.81 -25.09
CA GLU A 184 4.12 -22.67 -24.95
C GLU A 184 2.85 -22.02 -25.52
N LEU A 185 2.68 -20.72 -25.31
CA LEU A 185 1.59 -19.94 -25.91
C LEU A 185 1.74 -19.88 -27.44
N ALA A 186 2.94 -19.62 -27.96
CA ALA A 186 3.23 -19.60 -29.39
C ALA A 186 2.86 -20.93 -30.06
N MET A 187 3.24 -22.04 -29.43
CA MET A 187 2.88 -23.38 -29.89
C MET A 187 1.36 -23.62 -29.86
N ALA A 188 0.69 -23.30 -28.75
CA ALA A 188 -0.75 -23.52 -28.58
C ALA A 188 -1.63 -22.66 -29.50
N LEU A 189 -1.17 -21.47 -29.86
CA LEU A 189 -1.87 -20.56 -30.78
C LEU A 189 -1.45 -20.70 -32.25
N SER A 190 -0.43 -21.51 -32.53
CA SER A 190 0.24 -21.59 -33.84
C SER A 190 0.69 -20.21 -34.35
N LEU A 191 1.32 -19.43 -33.48
CA LEU A 191 1.84 -18.09 -33.75
C LEU A 191 3.36 -18.02 -33.51
N THR A 192 3.99 -16.95 -34.00
CA THR A 192 5.40 -16.67 -33.68
C THR A 192 5.55 -16.08 -32.27
N GLU A 193 6.67 -16.35 -31.60
CA GLU A 193 6.95 -15.79 -30.27
C GLU A 193 6.89 -14.25 -30.23
N PRO A 194 7.39 -13.48 -31.22
CA PRO A 194 7.24 -12.02 -31.23
C PRO A 194 5.78 -11.56 -31.27
N THR A 195 4.91 -12.30 -31.96
CA THR A 195 3.47 -12.01 -32.04
C THR A 195 2.80 -12.26 -30.69
N VAL A 196 3.11 -13.38 -30.05
CA VAL A 196 2.62 -13.68 -28.71
C VAL A 196 3.12 -12.66 -27.69
N PHE A 197 4.41 -12.30 -27.75
CA PHE A 197 4.98 -11.27 -26.88
C PHE A 197 4.25 -9.92 -27.01
N SER A 198 3.90 -9.54 -28.24
CA SER A 198 3.11 -8.33 -28.48
C SER A 198 1.72 -8.40 -27.85
N HIS A 199 1.08 -9.57 -27.88
CA HIS A 199 -0.21 -9.78 -27.23
C HIS A 199 -0.11 -9.79 -25.70
N THR A 200 0.89 -10.48 -25.14
CA THR A 200 1.09 -10.52 -23.68
C THR A 200 1.46 -9.15 -23.13
N LYS A 201 2.22 -8.34 -23.87
CA LYS A 201 2.49 -6.95 -23.49
C LYS A 201 1.21 -6.13 -23.32
N ILE A 202 0.27 -6.21 -24.26
CA ILE A 202 -1.02 -5.50 -24.14
C ILE A 202 -1.82 -6.00 -22.93
N LEU A 203 -1.78 -7.31 -22.65
CA LEU A 203 -2.48 -7.90 -21.51
C LEU A 203 -1.84 -7.51 -20.17
N LEU A 204 -0.52 -7.34 -20.12
CA LEU A 204 0.22 -6.80 -18.98
C LEU A 204 -0.09 -5.32 -18.77
N ASP A 205 -0.10 -4.52 -19.85
CA ASP A 205 -0.39 -3.09 -19.80
C ASP A 205 -1.83 -2.81 -19.30
N ALA A 206 -2.74 -3.76 -19.53
CA ALA A 206 -4.12 -3.75 -19.05
C ALA A 206 -4.30 -4.43 -17.68
N ASP A 207 -3.22 -4.88 -17.05
CA ASP A 207 -3.20 -5.51 -15.72
C ASP A 207 -4.04 -6.80 -15.60
N ILE A 208 -4.27 -7.50 -16.72
CA ILE A 208 -5.06 -8.76 -16.79
C ILE A 208 -4.20 -9.97 -16.43
N ILE A 209 -2.91 -9.93 -16.78
CA ILE A 209 -1.95 -11.00 -16.52
C ILE A 209 -0.74 -10.45 -15.76
N THR A 210 0.03 -11.33 -15.14
CA THR A 210 1.30 -11.01 -14.47
C THR A 210 2.40 -11.97 -14.91
N VAL A 211 3.67 -11.61 -14.69
CA VAL A 211 4.85 -12.40 -15.03
C VAL A 211 5.51 -12.94 -13.77
N ILE A 212 5.87 -14.21 -13.79
CA ILE A 212 6.62 -14.92 -12.76
C ILE A 212 7.92 -15.45 -13.39
N GLN A 213 9.04 -15.27 -12.70
CA GLN A 213 10.32 -15.85 -13.12
C GLN A 213 10.53 -17.20 -12.45
N ARG A 214 10.72 -18.26 -13.24
CA ARG A 214 11.14 -19.58 -12.74
C ARG A 214 12.48 -19.98 -13.33
N LYS A 215 13.24 -20.79 -12.59
CA LYS A 215 14.42 -21.47 -13.16
C LYS A 215 13.94 -22.41 -14.27
N ASN A 216 14.67 -22.51 -15.37
CA ASN A 216 14.34 -23.50 -16.38
C ASN A 216 14.55 -24.94 -15.85
N SER A 217 14.06 -25.93 -16.59
CA SER A 217 14.16 -27.36 -16.28
C SER A 217 15.61 -27.86 -16.10
N LEU A 218 16.60 -27.11 -16.60
CA LEU A 218 18.03 -27.38 -16.49
C LEU A 218 18.71 -26.64 -15.32
N GLY A 219 17.98 -25.82 -14.56
CA GLY A 219 18.50 -25.02 -13.46
C GLY A 219 19.39 -23.83 -13.86
N ILE A 220 19.57 -23.58 -15.16
CA ILE A 220 20.49 -22.59 -15.73
C ILE A 220 19.66 -21.49 -16.43
N GLY A 221 19.51 -20.35 -15.77
CA GLY A 221 18.76 -19.20 -16.32
C GLY A 221 17.30 -19.14 -15.82
N LYS A 222 16.72 -17.93 -15.92
CA LYS A 222 15.34 -17.65 -15.51
C LYS A 222 14.46 -17.47 -16.75
N MET A 223 13.30 -18.11 -16.76
CA MET A 223 12.30 -18.00 -17.82
C MET A 223 11.02 -17.34 -17.27
N ASN A 224 10.41 -16.50 -18.10
CA ASN A 224 9.17 -15.80 -17.76
C ASN A 224 7.97 -16.69 -18.06
N TYR A 225 7.12 -16.87 -17.04
CA TYR A 225 5.81 -17.49 -17.14
C TYR A 225 4.74 -16.45 -16.88
N TYR A 226 3.68 -16.48 -17.66
CA TYR A 226 2.53 -15.60 -17.53
C TYR A 226 1.41 -16.34 -16.82
N ARG A 227 0.67 -15.66 -15.95
CA ARG A 227 -0.57 -16.15 -15.36
C ARG A 227 -1.62 -15.06 -15.26
N ILE A 228 -2.88 -15.44 -15.10
CA ILE A 228 -3.94 -14.47 -14.78
C ILE A 228 -3.58 -13.76 -13.47
N LYS A 229 -3.72 -12.43 -13.47
CA LYS A 229 -3.58 -11.66 -12.23
C LYS A 229 -4.79 -11.95 -11.36
N GLU A 230 -4.57 -12.59 -10.21
CA GLU A 230 -5.62 -12.76 -9.22
C GLU A 230 -6.03 -11.38 -8.72
N VAL A 231 -7.29 -11.02 -8.93
CA VAL A 231 -7.91 -9.86 -8.28
C VAL A 231 -8.19 -10.30 -6.85
N PRO A 232 -7.64 -9.62 -5.81
CA PRO A 232 -8.04 -9.87 -4.44
C PRO A 232 -9.57 -9.79 -4.37
N VAL A 233 -10.19 -10.85 -3.86
CA VAL A 233 -11.63 -11.12 -3.85
C VAL A 233 -12.43 -9.87 -3.43
N MET A 234 -12.88 -9.09 -4.41
CA MET A 234 -13.89 -8.03 -4.25
C MET A 234 -14.91 -8.08 -5.41
N ILE A 235 -15.00 -9.24 -6.08
CA ILE A 235 -15.96 -9.53 -7.17
C ILE A 235 -16.61 -10.90 -6.91
N GLN A 236 -17.03 -11.17 -5.67
CA GLN A 236 -18.16 -12.10 -5.47
C GLN A 236 -19.49 -11.35 -5.50
N THR A 237 -19.50 -10.05 -5.17
CA THR A 237 -20.73 -9.23 -5.13
C THR A 237 -21.32 -8.90 -6.51
N PHE A 238 -20.56 -9.05 -7.60
CA PHE A 238 -21.08 -8.85 -8.97
C PHE A 238 -21.52 -10.14 -9.66
N ALA A 239 -21.21 -11.31 -9.09
CA ALA A 239 -21.70 -12.59 -9.63
C ALA A 239 -23.18 -12.85 -9.30
N ASP A 240 -23.73 -12.13 -8.32
CA ASP A 240 -25.11 -12.25 -7.86
C ASP A 240 -26.04 -11.13 -8.39
N LEU A 241 -25.54 -10.24 -9.27
CA LEU A 241 -26.41 -9.35 -10.03
C LEU A 241 -26.95 -10.13 -11.22
N ASP A 242 -28.10 -10.77 -11.01
CA ASP A 242 -28.97 -11.27 -12.07
C ASP A 242 -29.15 -10.17 -13.13
N LEU A 243 -28.43 -10.31 -14.25
CA LEU A 243 -28.71 -9.51 -15.45
C LEU A 243 -30.14 -9.86 -15.88
N PRO A 244 -31.05 -8.86 -16.03
CA PRO A 244 -32.42 -9.14 -16.43
C PRO A 244 -32.43 -9.84 -17.79
N SER A 245 -32.98 -11.05 -17.78
CA SER A 245 -33.24 -11.89 -18.94
C SER A 245 -34.42 -11.35 -19.74
N SER A 246 -34.24 -10.19 -20.39
CA SER A 246 -35.14 -9.74 -21.46
C SER A 246 -34.51 -8.63 -22.30
N ILE A 247 -33.71 -9.04 -23.29
CA ILE A 247 -33.73 -8.35 -24.59
C ILE A 247 -34.08 -9.42 -25.63
N HIS A 248 -35.34 -9.83 -25.59
CA HIS A 248 -36.00 -10.44 -26.72
C HIS A 248 -36.95 -9.41 -27.31
N ASN A 249 -36.70 -9.08 -28.58
CA ASN A 249 -37.63 -8.59 -29.59
C ASN A 249 -38.78 -7.68 -29.16
N GLU A 250 -38.76 -6.42 -29.61
CA GLU A 250 -39.91 -5.82 -30.30
C GLU A 250 -39.43 -4.76 -31.33
N GLY A 251 -40.01 -4.81 -32.53
CA GLY A 251 -40.24 -3.65 -33.41
C GLY A 251 -39.14 -3.20 -34.35
#